data_AF-A0A9P2RYF8-F1
#
_entry.id   AF-A0A9P2RYF8-F1
#
_cell.length_a   1.000
_cell.length_b   1.000
_cell.length_c   1.000
_cell.angle_alpha   90.00
_cell.angle_beta   90.00
_cell.angle_gamma   90.00
#
_symmetry.space_group_name_H-M   'P 1'
#
loop_
_entity.id
_entity.type
_entity.pdbx_description
1 polymer ?
#
loop_
_entity_poly.entity_id
_entity_poly.type
_entity_poly.pdbx_seq_one_letter_code
_entity_poly.pdbx_strand_id
1 'polypeptide(L)'
;MAGDKELYYDLNKALSYNALWNFLDSNRGLGKTFSALRFVCNAYKKRNEQFIYVRRTQKEIQHVKDTMFIALEKEGIIKPCEFRCKGEDILYNSEIYLDELEKFSQGREETEAKISTKISYRLPPLFKAKNDMLCGYLIPLSLVNQYKHRSFSNVKTIIFDEYICEQGKYLKNEPEKLISLCETVFRLRDDVRIICLGNSVSHYNPYFDFFDLRNHHTNEFSFFRKKLILVGHTFGKEFI
;
A
#
# COMPACT_ATOMS: atom_id res chain seq x y z
N MET A 1 -12.85 20.75 -20.96
CA MET A 1 -12.20 21.50 -19.87
C MET A 1 -11.56 20.50 -18.94
N ALA A 2 -10.34 20.78 -18.45
CA ALA A 2 -9.50 19.85 -17.71
C ALA A 2 -10.27 19.16 -16.58
N GLY A 3 -10.31 17.83 -16.58
CA GLY A 3 -10.88 17.07 -15.48
C GLY A 3 -10.15 17.44 -14.19
N ASP A 4 -10.92 17.77 -13.16
CA ASP A 4 -10.39 18.12 -11.85
C ASP A 4 -9.33 17.09 -11.45
N LYS A 5 -8.11 17.56 -11.30
CA LYS A 5 -7.01 16.79 -10.70
C LYS A 5 -7.41 16.60 -9.25
N GLU A 6 -8.17 15.54 -8.96
CA GLU A 6 -8.50 15.17 -7.58
C GLU A 6 -7.21 15.19 -6.76
N LEU A 7 -7.28 15.87 -5.61
CA LEU A 7 -6.15 16.19 -4.77
C LEU A 7 -5.66 14.92 -4.05
N TYR A 8 -5.02 14.03 -4.79
CA TYR A 8 -4.44 12.81 -4.24
C TYR A 8 -3.19 13.15 -3.43
N TYR A 9 -3.12 12.63 -2.20
CA TYR A 9 -1.93 12.70 -1.36
C TYR A 9 -0.72 12.17 -2.13
N ASP A 10 0.28 13.03 -2.35
CA ASP A 10 1.50 12.65 -3.06
C ASP A 10 2.53 12.04 -2.10
N LEU A 11 2.56 10.71 -2.05
CA LEU A 11 3.57 9.98 -1.29
C LEU A 11 4.98 10.17 -1.83
N ASN A 12 5.17 10.54 -3.10
CA ASN A 12 6.50 10.53 -3.71
C ASN A 12 7.43 11.52 -3.02
N LYS A 13 6.92 12.70 -2.61
CA LYS A 13 7.70 13.68 -1.85
C LYS A 13 8.20 13.10 -0.54
N ALA A 14 7.34 12.47 0.25
CA ALA A 14 7.71 11.80 1.50
C ALA A 14 8.74 10.69 1.27
N LEU A 15 8.48 9.81 0.28
CA LEU A 15 9.34 8.67 0.01
C LEU A 15 10.69 9.04 -0.64
N SER A 16 10.79 10.21 -1.27
CA SER A 16 12.05 10.73 -1.85
C SER A 16 13.16 10.93 -0.81
N TYR A 17 12.79 11.10 0.46
CA TYR A 17 13.76 11.28 1.54
C TYR A 17 14.41 9.96 2.00
N ASN A 18 13.95 8.83 1.49
CA ASN A 18 14.50 7.49 1.75
C ASN A 18 14.65 7.16 3.25
N ALA A 19 13.71 7.64 4.07
CA ALA A 19 13.65 7.28 5.48
C ALA A 19 13.16 5.84 5.64
N LEU A 20 13.72 5.13 6.63
CA LEU A 20 13.28 3.78 6.98
C LEU A 20 11.83 3.82 7.48
N TRP A 21 11.54 4.68 8.45
CA TRP A 21 10.20 4.85 9.01
C TRP A 21 9.55 6.11 8.46
N ASN A 22 8.31 5.99 7.99
CA ASN A 22 7.54 7.09 7.45
C ASN A 22 6.17 7.11 8.15
N PHE A 23 5.98 8.00 9.12
CA PHE A 23 4.69 8.24 9.78
C PHE A 23 3.99 9.39 9.07
N LEU A 24 2.97 9.07 8.27
CA LEU A 24 2.35 10.00 7.35
C LEU A 24 0.88 10.18 7.71
N ASP A 25 0.58 11.34 8.28
CA ASP A 25 -0.73 11.69 8.78
C ASP A 25 -1.38 12.73 7.86
N SER A 26 -2.64 12.52 7.52
CA SER A 26 -3.45 13.50 6.79
C SER A 26 -4.92 13.31 7.08
N ASN A 27 -5.75 14.26 6.67
CA ASN A 27 -7.21 14.13 6.78
C ASN A 27 -7.72 12.89 6.04
N ARG A 28 -8.82 12.33 6.53
CA ARG A 28 -9.52 11.21 5.88
C ARG A 28 -9.96 11.65 4.47
N GLY A 29 -9.92 10.72 3.51
CA GLY A 29 -10.39 10.97 2.14
C GLY A 29 -9.33 11.55 1.18
N LEU A 30 -8.14 11.93 1.65
CA LEU A 30 -7.07 12.46 0.77
C LEU A 30 -6.29 11.38 -0.01
N GLY A 31 -6.73 10.12 0.02
CA GLY A 31 -6.14 9.06 -0.82
C GLY A 31 -4.79 8.49 -0.35
N LYS A 32 -4.42 8.59 0.93
CA LYS A 32 -3.15 8.01 1.47
C LYS A 32 -2.99 6.53 1.12
N THR A 33 -3.98 5.72 1.48
CA THR A 33 -3.99 4.26 1.24
C THR A 33 -3.94 3.97 -0.25
N PHE A 34 -4.72 4.69 -1.06
CA PHE A 34 -4.70 4.59 -2.52
C PHE A 34 -3.30 4.86 -3.09
N SER A 35 -2.67 5.96 -2.67
CA SER A 35 -1.32 6.32 -3.11
C SER A 35 -0.29 5.26 -2.68
N ALA A 36 -0.43 4.69 -1.47
CA ALA A 36 0.52 3.70 -0.97
C ALA A 36 0.40 2.38 -1.72
N LEU A 37 -0.84 1.94 -1.99
CA LEU A 37 -1.12 0.77 -2.82
C LEU A 37 -0.64 0.99 -4.26
N ARG A 38 -0.88 2.17 -4.84
CA ARG A 38 -0.33 2.56 -6.15
C ARG A 38 1.19 2.43 -6.18
N PHE A 39 1.87 2.91 -5.15
CA PHE A 39 3.32 2.85 -5.03
C PHE A 39 3.82 1.40 -5.05
N VAL A 40 3.30 0.53 -4.19
CA VAL A 40 3.75 -0.86 -4.09
C VAL A 40 3.35 -1.71 -5.30
N CYS A 41 2.16 -1.50 -5.88
CA CYS A 41 1.77 -2.17 -7.13
C CYS A 41 2.73 -1.81 -8.28
N ASN A 42 3.12 -0.54 -8.39
CA ASN A 42 4.10 -0.10 -9.39
C ASN A 42 5.50 -0.65 -9.11
N ALA A 43 5.92 -0.69 -7.84
CA ALA A 43 7.18 -1.27 -7.42
C ALA A 43 7.26 -2.76 -7.78
N TYR A 44 6.20 -3.52 -7.52
CA TYR A 44 6.10 -4.92 -7.90
C TYR A 44 6.14 -5.09 -9.43
N LYS A 45 5.30 -4.37 -10.19
CA LYS A 45 5.26 -4.44 -11.66
C LYS A 45 6.63 -4.14 -12.31
N LYS A 46 7.38 -3.19 -11.77
CA LYS A 46 8.64 -2.73 -12.36
C LYS A 46 9.87 -3.48 -11.89
N ARG A 47 9.89 -3.91 -10.62
CA ARG A 47 11.10 -4.38 -9.93
C ARG A 47 10.89 -5.68 -9.15
N ASN A 48 9.69 -6.27 -9.21
CA ASN A 48 9.33 -7.47 -8.46
C ASN A 48 9.50 -7.31 -6.93
N GLU A 49 9.32 -6.07 -6.43
CA GLU A 49 9.42 -5.75 -5.01
C GLU A 49 8.11 -6.11 -4.31
N GLN A 50 8.16 -7.09 -3.42
CA GLN A 50 6.98 -7.47 -2.64
C GLN A 50 6.71 -6.46 -1.51
N PHE A 51 5.50 -6.50 -0.97
CA PHE A 51 5.11 -5.66 0.15
C PHE A 51 4.31 -6.42 1.20
N ILE A 52 4.24 -5.86 2.40
CA ILE A 52 3.33 -6.31 3.46
C ILE A 52 2.33 -5.19 3.70
N TYR A 53 1.05 -5.52 3.75
CA TYR A 53 -0.01 -4.62 4.18
C TYR A 53 -0.51 -5.07 5.55
N VAL A 54 -0.37 -4.18 6.52
CA VAL A 54 -0.66 -4.40 7.93
C VAL A 54 -1.91 -3.63 8.32
N ARG A 55 -2.80 -4.31 9.02
CA ARG A 55 -3.86 -3.73 9.84
C ARG A 55 -3.71 -4.26 11.26
N ARG A 56 -4.35 -3.63 12.23
CA ARG A 56 -4.18 -4.00 13.64
C ARG A 56 -4.76 -5.39 13.94
N THR A 57 -5.97 -5.68 13.48
CA THR A 57 -6.67 -6.95 13.75
C THR A 57 -7.01 -7.72 12.47
N GLN A 58 -7.23 -9.03 12.61
CA GLN A 58 -7.68 -9.87 11.50
C GLN A 58 -9.05 -9.42 10.96
N LYS A 59 -9.94 -8.93 11.83
CA LYS A 59 -11.26 -8.41 11.45
C LYS A 59 -11.13 -7.20 10.51
N GLU A 60 -10.22 -6.28 10.80
CA GLU A 60 -9.94 -5.14 9.90
C GLU A 60 -9.45 -5.61 8.54
N ILE A 61 -8.58 -6.62 8.48
CA ILE A 61 -8.13 -7.21 7.20
C ILE A 61 -9.32 -7.76 6.42
N GLN A 62 -10.22 -8.51 7.06
CA GLN A 62 -11.40 -9.04 6.38
C GLN A 62 -12.30 -7.95 5.80
N HIS A 63 -12.34 -6.76 6.41
CA HIS A 63 -13.14 -5.64 5.91
C HIS A 63 -12.52 -4.95 4.67
N VAL A 64 -11.20 -5.03 4.49
CA VAL A 64 -10.50 -4.29 3.41
C VAL A 64 -10.00 -5.19 2.27
N LYS A 65 -9.77 -6.49 2.52
CA LYS A 65 -9.10 -7.40 1.56
C LYS A 65 -9.77 -7.44 0.19
N ASP A 66 -11.09 -7.38 0.14
CA ASP A 66 -11.87 -7.56 -1.10
C ASP A 66 -12.03 -6.23 -1.86
N THR A 67 -11.76 -5.10 -1.20
CA THR A 67 -12.01 -3.76 -1.74
C THR A 67 -10.75 -2.93 -1.97
N MET A 68 -9.61 -3.31 -1.40
CA MET A 68 -8.40 -2.47 -1.37
C MET A 68 -7.84 -2.10 -2.76
N PHE A 69 -8.05 -2.92 -3.80
CA PHE A 69 -7.57 -2.64 -5.16
C PHE A 69 -8.62 -2.06 -6.11
N ILE A 70 -9.90 -2.03 -5.72
CA ILE A 70 -11.01 -1.62 -6.61
C ILE A 70 -10.80 -0.19 -7.15
N ALA A 71 -10.38 0.74 -6.30
CA ALA A 71 -10.15 2.12 -6.72
C ALA A 71 -9.02 2.22 -7.76
N LEU A 72 -7.91 1.50 -7.55
CA LEU A 72 -6.78 1.48 -8.49
C LEU A 72 -7.16 0.85 -9.83
N GLU A 73 -8.04 -0.15 -9.80
CA GLU A 73 -8.55 -0.80 -11.00
C GLU A 73 -9.47 0.13 -11.80
N LYS A 74 -10.40 0.81 -11.13
CA LYS A 74 -11.33 1.77 -11.75
C LYS A 74 -10.59 2.92 -12.44
N GLU A 75 -9.54 3.42 -11.81
CA GLU A 75 -8.64 4.46 -12.37
C GLU A 75 -7.71 3.92 -13.48
N GLY A 76 -7.79 2.63 -13.82
CA GLY A 76 -6.96 2.02 -14.86
C GLY A 76 -5.46 1.93 -14.53
N ILE A 77 -5.07 2.16 -13.28
CA ILE A 77 -3.67 2.22 -12.84
C ILE A 77 -3.01 0.84 -12.87
N ILE A 78 -3.74 -0.17 -12.41
CA ILE A 78 -3.22 -1.54 -12.37
C ILE A 78 -3.51 -2.31 -13.66
N LYS A 79 -4.55 -1.91 -14.42
CA LYS A 79 -4.89 -2.50 -15.72
C LYS A 79 -3.69 -2.46 -16.69
N PRO A 80 -3.51 -3.48 -17.55
CA PRO A 80 -4.33 -4.69 -17.67
C PRO A 80 -4.11 -5.76 -16.58
N CYS A 81 -3.23 -5.53 -15.61
CA CYS A 81 -2.94 -6.54 -14.59
C CYS A 81 -3.99 -6.53 -13.46
N GLU A 82 -4.12 -7.67 -12.80
CA GLU A 82 -4.99 -7.86 -11.65
C GLU A 82 -4.16 -7.98 -10.36
N PHE A 83 -4.65 -7.36 -9.28
CA PHE A 83 -4.18 -7.58 -7.91
C PHE A 83 -5.38 -8.01 -7.07
N ARG A 84 -5.27 -9.15 -6.38
CA ARG A 84 -6.33 -9.67 -5.53
C ARG A 84 -5.79 -10.36 -4.28
N CYS A 85 -6.65 -10.50 -3.27
CA CYS A 85 -6.30 -11.17 -2.04
C CYS A 85 -6.82 -12.63 -2.06
N LYS A 86 -5.99 -13.58 -1.64
CA LYS A 86 -6.38 -14.98 -1.43
C LYS A 86 -5.85 -15.44 -0.07
N GLY A 87 -6.74 -15.49 0.91
CA GLY A 87 -6.36 -15.70 2.31
C GLY A 87 -5.52 -14.52 2.80
N GLU A 88 -4.27 -14.79 3.16
CA GLU A 88 -3.29 -13.80 3.62
C GLU A 88 -2.33 -13.34 2.53
N ASP A 89 -2.44 -13.92 1.34
CA ASP A 89 -1.55 -13.62 0.24
C ASP A 89 -2.20 -12.61 -0.70
N ILE A 90 -1.41 -11.64 -1.13
CA ILE A 90 -1.78 -10.72 -2.20
C ILE A 90 -1.13 -11.25 -3.47
N LEU A 91 -1.96 -11.51 -4.47
CA LEU A 91 -1.60 -12.15 -5.72
C LEU A 91 -1.66 -11.13 -6.85
N TYR A 92 -0.72 -11.25 -7.77
CA TYR A 92 -0.62 -10.51 -9.01
C TYR A 92 -0.81 -11.47 -10.18
N ASN A 93 -1.64 -11.06 -11.13
CA ASN A 93 -1.76 -11.72 -12.43
C ASN A 93 -1.54 -10.69 -13.54
N SER A 94 -0.60 -10.97 -14.46
CA SER A 94 -0.38 -10.11 -15.63
C SER A 94 -1.21 -10.51 -16.84
N GLU A 95 -1.91 -11.64 -16.78
CA GLU A 95 -2.86 -12.09 -17.81
C GLU A 95 -4.26 -11.58 -17.47
N ILE A 96 -4.98 -11.11 -18.49
CA ILE A 96 -6.38 -10.67 -18.37
C ILE A 96 -7.27 -11.87 -18.65
N TYR A 97 -8.26 -12.14 -17.80
CA TYR A 97 -9.44 -12.89 -18.21
C TYR A 97 -10.40 -11.93 -18.94
N LEU A 98 -10.59 -12.14 -20.25
CA LEU A 98 -11.44 -11.33 -21.13
C LEU A 98 -12.93 -11.68 -20.97
N ASP A 99 -13.34 -12.15 -19.79
CA ASP A 99 -14.63 -12.83 -19.63
C ASP A 99 -15.83 -11.85 -19.58
N GLU A 100 -15.58 -10.54 -19.57
CA GLU A 100 -16.62 -9.50 -19.63
C GLU A 100 -16.84 -8.90 -21.02
N LEU A 101 -15.89 -9.03 -21.96
CA LEU A 101 -16.07 -8.59 -23.34
C LEU A 101 -16.91 -9.59 -24.15
N GLU A 102 -16.77 -10.90 -23.86
CA GLU A 102 -17.54 -11.94 -24.53
C GLU A 102 -19.04 -11.93 -24.16
N LYS A 103 -19.36 -11.51 -22.92
CA LYS A 103 -20.74 -11.35 -22.46
C LYS A 103 -21.44 -10.14 -23.06
N PHE A 104 -20.69 -9.11 -23.48
CA PHE A 104 -21.24 -7.97 -24.23
C PHE A 104 -21.44 -8.26 -25.73
N SER A 105 -20.72 -9.24 -26.28
CA SER A 105 -20.92 -9.70 -27.66
C SER A 105 -22.05 -10.70 -27.85
N GLN A 106 -22.63 -11.26 -26.78
CA GLN A 106 -23.87 -12.04 -26.88
C GLN A 106 -25.08 -11.10 -26.90
N GLY A 107 -25.40 -10.59 -28.10
CA GLY A 107 -26.65 -9.87 -28.31
C GLY A 107 -26.70 -8.93 -29.50
N ARG A 108 -25.63 -8.78 -30.29
CA ARG A 108 -25.70 -8.02 -31.55
C ARG A 108 -24.94 -8.76 -32.65
N GLU A 109 -25.71 -9.21 -33.63
CA GLU A 109 -25.21 -9.76 -34.88
C GLU A 109 -24.28 -8.74 -35.58
N GLU A 110 -23.10 -9.26 -35.90
CA GLU A 110 -22.36 -9.03 -37.13
C GLU A 110 -22.45 -7.62 -37.76
N THR A 111 -21.41 -6.81 -37.53
CA THR A 111 -20.53 -6.38 -38.63
C THR A 111 -19.35 -5.57 -38.08
N GLU A 112 -18.24 -5.64 -38.81
CA GLU A 112 -17.00 -4.87 -38.63
C GLU A 112 -15.93 -5.47 -37.70
N ALA A 113 -15.27 -6.47 -38.25
CA ALA A 113 -13.83 -6.44 -38.51
C ALA A 113 -12.90 -5.90 -37.40
N LYS A 114 -12.08 -6.83 -36.87
CA LYS A 114 -10.69 -6.56 -36.45
C LYS A 114 -10.50 -5.37 -35.49
N ILE A 115 -10.87 -5.53 -34.24
CA ILE A 115 -10.07 -4.94 -33.15
C ILE A 115 -9.61 -6.06 -32.21
N SER A 116 -8.98 -7.06 -32.82
CA SER A 116 -7.90 -7.82 -32.18
C SER A 116 -6.62 -6.97 -32.19
N THR A 117 -6.64 -5.80 -31.55
CA THR A 117 -5.38 -5.18 -31.16
C THR A 117 -5.13 -5.58 -29.72
N LYS A 118 -4.31 -6.62 -29.55
CA LYS A 118 -3.42 -6.72 -28.39
C LYS A 118 -2.75 -5.35 -28.24
N ILE A 119 -3.25 -4.51 -27.35
CA ILE A 119 -2.54 -3.29 -26.96
C ILE A 119 -1.40 -3.76 -26.06
N SER A 120 -0.23 -4.00 -26.64
CA SER A 120 0.98 -4.20 -25.87
C SER A 120 1.40 -2.85 -25.29
N TYR A 121 1.09 -2.61 -24.02
CA TYR A 121 1.81 -1.57 -23.31
C TYR A 121 3.26 -2.06 -23.14
N ARG A 122 4.19 -1.34 -23.78
CA ARG A 122 5.64 -1.57 -23.71
C ARG A 122 6.13 -1.36 -22.28
N LEU A 123 6.05 -2.43 -21.50
CA LEU A 123 7.13 -3.05 -20.74
C LEU A 123 6.51 -4.29 -20.08
N PRO A 124 6.70 -5.49 -20.65
CA PRO A 124 6.36 -6.71 -19.96
C PRO A 124 7.20 -6.82 -18.68
N PRO A 125 6.67 -7.36 -17.56
CA PRO A 125 7.52 -7.73 -16.43
C PRO A 125 8.63 -8.66 -16.94
N LEU A 126 9.85 -8.48 -16.39
CA LEU A 126 11.07 -9.17 -16.81
C LEU A 126 11.01 -10.71 -16.70
N PHE A 127 9.91 -11.30 -16.21
CA PHE A 127 9.68 -12.75 -16.17
C PHE A 127 8.20 -13.11 -16.41
N LYS A 128 7.97 -14.23 -17.12
CA LYS A 128 6.69 -14.73 -17.68
C LYS A 128 5.58 -14.92 -16.64
N ALA A 129 4.38 -14.37 -16.88
CA ALA A 129 3.17 -14.84 -16.21
C ALA A 129 2.55 -16.03 -16.94
N LYS A 130 1.99 -16.95 -16.14
CA LYS A 130 0.95 -17.91 -16.54
C LYS A 130 0.08 -18.37 -15.34
N ASN A 131 0.24 -17.75 -14.16
CA ASN A 131 -0.38 -18.12 -12.88
C ASN A 131 -0.25 -16.97 -11.87
N ASP A 132 -0.98 -17.10 -10.75
CA ASP A 132 -0.90 -16.21 -9.59
C ASP A 132 0.52 -16.11 -9.04
N MET A 133 1.06 -14.89 -9.08
CA MET A 133 2.35 -14.57 -8.47
C MET A 133 2.14 -13.89 -7.13
N LEU A 134 2.87 -14.31 -6.11
CA LEU A 134 2.85 -13.67 -4.80
C LEU A 134 3.48 -12.28 -4.86
N CYS A 135 2.68 -11.23 -4.67
CA CYS A 135 3.14 -9.83 -4.70
C CYS A 135 3.15 -9.18 -3.32
N GLY A 136 2.42 -9.72 -2.36
CA GLY A 136 2.48 -9.24 -0.99
C GLY A 136 1.72 -10.10 0.00
N TYR A 137 1.64 -9.59 1.23
CA TYR A 137 1.04 -10.29 2.35
C TYR A 137 0.12 -9.36 3.13
N LEU A 138 -1.00 -9.89 3.59
CA LEU A 138 -1.88 -9.27 4.57
C LEU A 138 -1.51 -9.81 5.95
N ILE A 139 -0.99 -8.96 6.83
CA ILE A 139 -0.57 -9.38 8.18
C ILE A 139 -1.35 -8.60 9.24
N PRO A 140 -2.19 -9.27 10.04
CA PRO A 140 -2.81 -8.62 11.18
C PRO A 140 -1.77 -8.51 12.31
N LEU A 141 -1.54 -7.30 12.80
CA LEU A 141 -0.52 -7.04 13.81
C LEU A 141 -0.78 -7.85 15.11
N SER A 142 -2.05 -8.15 15.40
CA SER A 142 -2.45 -9.01 16.51
C SER A 142 -1.85 -10.42 16.45
N LEU A 143 -1.51 -10.93 15.25
CA LEU A 143 -1.04 -12.30 15.02
C LEU A 143 0.43 -12.39 14.56
N VAL A 144 1.23 -11.31 14.66
CA VAL A 144 2.64 -11.24 14.19
C VAL A 144 3.49 -12.44 14.61
N ASN A 145 3.29 -12.97 15.82
CA ASN A 145 4.04 -14.12 16.32
C ASN A 145 3.90 -15.37 15.44
N GLN A 146 2.78 -15.54 14.74
CA GLN A 146 2.54 -16.67 13.84
C GLN A 146 3.36 -16.57 12.54
N TYR A 147 3.77 -15.36 12.16
CA TYR A 147 4.48 -15.09 10.90
C TYR A 147 6.01 -15.09 11.04
N LYS A 148 6.55 -15.23 12.26
CA LYS A 148 8.01 -15.22 12.51
C LYS A 148 8.80 -16.31 11.78
N HIS A 149 8.12 -17.38 11.38
CA HIS A 149 8.69 -18.51 10.65
C HIS A 149 8.54 -18.39 9.13
N ARG A 150 7.82 -17.38 8.63
CA ARG A 150 7.64 -17.13 7.20
C ARG A 150 8.83 -16.34 6.65
N SER A 151 9.24 -16.65 5.41
CA SER A 151 10.30 -15.91 4.71
C SER A 151 9.73 -14.71 3.95
N PHE A 152 10.34 -13.54 4.15
CA PHE A 152 9.96 -12.27 3.51
C PHE A 152 11.11 -11.65 2.70
N SER A 153 11.94 -12.49 2.09
CA SER A 153 13.20 -12.12 1.43
C SER A 153 13.07 -11.05 0.34
N ASN A 154 11.93 -10.99 -0.37
CA ASN A 154 11.70 -10.02 -1.45
C ASN A 154 10.85 -8.82 -1.03
N VAL A 155 10.44 -8.73 0.23
CA VAL A 155 9.64 -7.59 0.72
C VAL A 155 10.54 -6.36 0.85
N LYS A 156 10.13 -5.24 0.23
CA LYS A 156 10.82 -3.93 0.33
C LYS A 156 10.02 -2.88 1.08
N THR A 157 8.70 -3.06 1.16
CA THR A 157 7.80 -2.06 1.76
C THR A 157 6.83 -2.73 2.72
N ILE A 158 6.73 -2.20 3.94
CA ILE A 158 5.63 -2.51 4.87
C ILE A 158 4.73 -1.29 4.91
N ILE A 159 3.44 -1.47 4.62
CA ILE A 159 2.40 -0.46 4.78
C ILE A 159 1.63 -0.81 6.05
N PHE A 160 1.60 0.07 7.03
CA PHE A 160 0.68 -0.02 8.15
C PHE A 160 -0.41 1.02 7.99
N ASP A 161 -1.55 0.57 7.48
CA ASP A 161 -2.69 1.42 7.21
C ASP A 161 -3.52 1.63 8.48
N GLU A 162 -3.94 2.87 8.70
CA GLU A 162 -4.66 3.32 9.90
C GLU A 162 -3.97 2.95 11.23
N TYR A 163 -2.67 3.24 11.32
CA TYR A 163 -1.88 2.94 12.53
C TYR A 163 -2.34 3.74 13.76
N ILE A 164 -2.96 4.92 13.58
CA ILE A 164 -3.60 5.67 14.66
C ILE A 164 -5.04 5.18 14.85
N CYS A 165 -5.39 4.78 16.07
CA CYS A 165 -6.74 4.37 16.42
C CYS A 165 -7.58 5.54 16.92
N GLU A 166 -8.68 5.88 16.23
CA GLU A 166 -9.62 6.94 16.65
C GLU A 166 -10.29 6.66 18.01
N GLN A 167 -10.48 5.39 18.36
CA GLN A 167 -11.09 4.98 19.65
C GLN A 167 -10.07 4.72 20.76
N GLY A 168 -8.77 4.95 20.51
CA GLY A 168 -7.69 4.72 21.49
C GLY A 168 -7.44 3.24 21.84
N LYS A 169 -8.05 2.29 21.12
CA LYS A 169 -7.92 0.85 21.38
C LYS A 169 -6.71 0.26 20.63
N TYR A 170 -5.53 0.44 21.22
CA TYR A 170 -4.30 -0.19 20.77
C TYR A 170 -4.15 -1.60 21.35
N LEU A 171 -3.37 -2.45 20.67
CA LEU A 171 -2.90 -3.72 21.22
C LEU A 171 -1.91 -3.46 22.36
N LYS A 172 -1.83 -4.39 23.30
CA LYS A 172 -0.73 -4.39 24.29
C LYS A 172 0.62 -4.50 23.56
N ASN A 173 1.53 -3.58 23.87
CA ASN A 173 2.86 -3.48 23.27
C ASN A 173 2.83 -3.45 21.73
N GLU A 174 1.90 -2.66 21.16
CA GLU A 174 1.69 -2.58 19.72
C GLU A 174 2.94 -2.13 18.93
N PRO A 175 3.67 -1.08 19.35
CA PRO A 175 4.91 -0.68 18.69
C PRO A 175 5.95 -1.80 18.67
N GLU A 176 6.12 -2.54 19.76
CA GLU A 176 7.06 -3.67 19.86
C GLU A 176 6.67 -4.81 18.92
N LYS A 177 5.37 -5.07 18.73
CA LYS A 177 4.90 -6.05 17.74
C LYS A 177 5.27 -5.62 16.32
N LEU A 178 5.14 -4.33 16.01
CA LEU A 178 5.53 -3.80 14.71
C LEU A 178 7.05 -3.90 14.50
N ILE A 179 7.85 -3.58 15.51
CA ILE A 179 9.31 -3.81 15.49
C ILE A 179 9.62 -5.29 15.25
N SER A 180 8.96 -6.21 15.95
CA SER A 180 9.20 -7.64 15.78
C SER A 180 8.86 -8.15 14.37
N LEU A 181 7.82 -7.60 13.74
CA LEU A 181 7.52 -7.86 12.33
C LEU A 181 8.64 -7.32 11.43
N CYS A 182 9.06 -6.07 11.66
CA CYS A 182 10.14 -5.43 10.92
C CYS A 182 11.44 -6.24 10.98
N GLU A 183 11.84 -6.71 12.16
CA GLU A 183 13.03 -7.56 12.36
C GLU A 183 12.93 -8.89 11.59
N THR A 184 11.73 -9.44 11.44
CA THR A 184 11.50 -10.67 10.67
C THR A 184 11.73 -10.43 9.18
N VAL A 185 11.42 -9.23 8.68
CA VAL A 185 11.49 -8.86 7.26
C VAL A 185 12.86 -8.29 6.86
N PHE A 186 13.44 -7.46 7.72
CA PHE A 186 14.57 -6.58 7.39
C PHE A 186 15.92 -7.14 7.75
N ARG A 187 16.05 -8.41 8.17
CA ARG A 187 17.31 -9.02 8.65
C ARG A 187 18.54 -8.53 7.86
N LEU A 188 19.24 -7.53 8.41
CA LEU A 188 20.44 -6.88 7.84
C LEU A 188 20.29 -6.14 6.49
N ARG A 189 19.08 -5.72 6.13
CA ARG A 189 18.76 -5.03 4.87
C ARG A 189 18.54 -3.54 5.11
N ASP A 190 19.15 -2.72 4.26
CA ASP A 190 19.02 -1.26 4.22
C ASP A 190 18.03 -0.78 3.14
N ASP A 191 17.62 -1.68 2.24
CA ASP A 191 16.76 -1.38 1.10
C ASP A 191 15.25 -1.54 1.37
N VAL A 192 14.83 -1.17 2.57
CA VAL A 192 13.49 -1.42 3.09
C VAL A 192 12.89 -0.15 3.69
N ARG A 193 11.56 -0.05 3.64
CA ARG A 193 10.82 1.07 4.25
C ARG A 193 9.53 0.61 4.90
N ILE A 194 9.15 1.31 5.97
CA ILE A 194 7.88 1.22 6.66
C ILE A 194 7.11 2.52 6.40
N ILE A 195 5.87 2.38 5.97
CA ILE A 195 4.94 3.48 5.71
C ILE A 195 3.74 3.30 6.63
N CYS A 196 3.66 4.09 7.70
CA CYS A 196 2.55 4.14 8.64
C CYS A 196 1.61 5.27 8.21
N LEU A 197 0.34 4.96 7.91
CA LEU A 197 -0.64 5.92 7.41
C LEU A 197 -1.68 6.23 8.49
N GLY A 198 -1.78 7.51 8.90
CA GLY A 198 -2.70 7.97 9.95
C GLY A 198 -3.78 8.90 9.41
N ASN A 199 -5.00 8.76 9.93
CA ASN A 199 -6.15 9.59 9.54
C ASN A 199 -6.36 10.85 10.40
N SER A 200 -5.56 11.01 11.45
CA SER A 200 -5.60 12.15 12.36
C SER A 200 -4.19 12.51 12.77
N VAL A 201 -3.89 13.80 12.90
CA VAL A 201 -2.65 14.29 13.49
C VAL A 201 -2.78 14.21 15.01
N SER A 202 -2.82 12.99 15.55
CA SER A 202 -2.80 12.77 16.99
C SER A 202 -1.36 12.57 17.44
N HIS A 203 -0.82 13.58 18.13
CA HIS A 203 0.49 13.48 18.77
C HIS A 203 0.50 12.48 19.95
N TYR A 204 -0.68 12.11 20.46
CA TYR A 204 -0.85 11.18 21.57
C TYR A 204 -1.16 9.79 21.02
N ASN A 205 -0.12 9.04 20.70
CA ASN A 205 -0.22 7.66 20.24
C ASN A 205 1.01 6.85 20.72
N PRO A 206 0.87 5.52 20.93
CA PRO A 206 1.94 4.71 21.51
C PRO A 206 3.19 4.65 20.63
N TYR A 207 3.09 4.91 19.32
CA TYR A 207 4.25 4.92 18.44
C TYR A 207 5.10 6.17 18.67
N PHE A 208 4.47 7.34 18.81
CA PHE A 208 5.22 8.57 19.04
C PHE A 208 5.90 8.56 20.41
N ASP A 209 5.27 7.90 21.39
CA ASP A 209 5.88 7.64 22.69
C ASP A 209 7.07 6.70 22.58
N PHE A 210 6.90 5.58 21.88
CA PHE A 210 7.93 4.55 21.71
C PHE A 210 9.16 5.04 20.94
N PHE A 211 8.95 5.80 19.86
CA PHE A 211 10.02 6.32 19.01
C PHE A 211 10.61 7.64 19.49
N ASP A 212 10.05 8.25 20.54
CA ASP A 212 10.39 9.58 21.06
C ASP A 212 10.21 10.69 20.00
N LEU A 213 9.00 10.77 19.44
CA LEU A 213 8.65 11.66 18.33
C LEU A 213 7.78 12.85 18.77
N ARG A 214 7.49 13.01 20.06
CA ARG A 214 6.54 14.03 20.56
C ARG A 214 6.93 15.47 20.22
N ASN A 215 8.22 15.73 19.99
CA ASN A 215 8.77 17.05 19.69
C ASN A 215 8.72 17.43 18.19
N HIS A 216 7.93 16.75 17.36
CA HIS A 216 7.80 17.13 15.96
C HIS A 216 7.02 18.45 15.83
N HIS A 217 7.48 19.30 14.92
CA HIS A 217 6.79 20.53 14.58
C HIS A 217 5.67 20.21 13.57
N THR A 218 4.64 21.04 13.52
CA THR A 218 3.55 20.99 12.51
C THR A 218 4.02 21.36 11.09
N ASN A 219 5.33 21.26 10.83
CA ASN A 219 5.90 21.34 9.49
C ASN A 219 5.37 20.17 8.65
N GLU A 220 5.35 20.37 7.33
CA GLU A 220 4.93 19.34 6.37
C GLU A 220 5.74 18.04 6.55
N PHE A 221 7.04 18.14 6.86
CA PHE A 221 7.93 17.03 7.16
C PHE A 221 8.90 17.36 8.30
N SER A 222 9.07 16.41 9.23
CA SER A 222 10.00 16.45 10.35
C SER A 222 10.86 15.18 10.36
N PHE A 223 12.18 15.34 10.55
CA PHE A 223 13.14 14.23 10.57
C PHE A 223 13.65 13.93 11.97
N PHE A 224 13.77 12.65 12.29
CA PHE A 224 14.30 12.17 13.56
C PHE A 224 15.40 11.13 13.33
N ARG A 225 16.21 10.92 14.38
CA ARG A 225 17.26 9.88 14.45
C ARG A 225 18.14 9.85 13.18
N LYS A 226 18.83 10.97 12.89
CA LYS A 226 19.69 11.11 11.70
C LYS A 226 18.98 10.78 10.38
N LYS A 227 17.73 11.25 10.21
CA LYS A 227 16.86 11.02 9.03
C LYS A 227 16.39 9.57 8.84
N LEU A 228 16.53 8.70 9.84
CA LEU A 228 15.98 7.35 9.79
C LEU A 228 14.45 7.34 9.86
N ILE A 229 13.87 8.34 10.54
CA ILE A 229 12.43 8.46 10.73
C ILE A 229 11.97 9.79 10.14
N LEU A 230 10.93 9.73 9.32
CA LEU A 230 10.19 10.85 8.78
C LEU A 230 8.79 10.86 9.40
N VAL A 231 8.40 12.01 9.94
CA VAL A 231 7.02 12.31 10.30
C VAL A 231 6.52 13.37 9.32
N GLY A 232 5.41 13.08 8.63
CA GLY A 232 4.83 13.97 7.64
C GLY A 232 3.39 14.30 7.99
N HIS A 233 3.04 15.58 7.95
CA HIS A 233 1.67 16.05 8.13
C HIS A 233 1.22 16.75 6.86
N THR A 234 0.20 16.21 6.21
CA THR A 234 -0.45 16.90 5.10
C THR A 234 -1.83 17.32 5.55
N PHE A 235 -1.93 18.57 5.97
CA PHE A 235 -3.21 19.25 6.03
C PHE A 235 -3.62 19.44 4.57
N GLY A 236 -4.81 18.94 4.20
CA GLY A 236 -5.35 19.22 2.88
C GLY A 236 -5.24 20.73 2.64
N LYS A 237 -4.82 21.15 1.44
CA LYS A 237 -4.91 22.56 1.10
C LYS A 237 -6.39 22.93 1.15
N GLU A 238 -6.86 23.50 2.26
CA GLU A 238 -8.00 24.40 2.22
C GLU A 238 -7.52 25.58 1.38
N PHE A 239 -7.78 25.50 0.08
CA PHE A 239 -7.85 26.72 -0.70
C PHE A 239 -9.15 27.39 -0.25
N ILE A 240 -9.01 28.47 0.50
CA ILE A 240 -10.05 29.50 0.66
C ILE A 240 -10.54 29.91 -0.74
#